data_AF-A0A257GH44-F1
#
_entry.id   AF-A0A257GH44-F1
#
_cell.length_a   1.000
_cell.length_b   1.000
_cell.length_c   1.000
_cell.angle_alpha   90.00
_cell.angle_beta   90.00
_cell.angle_gamma   90.00
#
_symmetry.space_group_name_H-M   'P 1'
#
loop_
_entity.id
_entity.type
_entity.pdbx_description
1 polymer ?
#
loop_
_entity_poly.entity_id
_entity_poly.type
_entity_poly.pdbx_seq_one_letter_code
_entity_poly.pdbx_strand_id
1 'polypeptide(L)'
;MTRNTGKLSDHELSRVIDFLRKIRQPFDASIPGAKSDPYWNIVLELVDSHIQQRVVDLSTLVELSQASWGTANRLITKLIEDGLITRVPRGPKHKTTFLAPSDDLLGHFIDYAEQVKAQLAKTFGLRSGTETEEYYFGGSYFAAHIISPVQGIDISSNALRNLRFLLHDDNYFASMRNMWSDFRNDIGRKSSFDLRHLPELYAQAEVALSDPSTAYDVVAVNMPWLGRFADAGLLASLEDVLPQAPINPLDFHPSVWNTGRWNGQQYGIPIYCTVEILTARRDLFEAAGLSYPRSFDETIAAARALHRPDREQYGISWNGARGMTIAHAFMFFLASSQGSVIDIPRKTENWLDSFDARNLKLRINSDEGLAALEFMRQLVEVSPPGIESFDADRNLACFMSGNAAMSYAWTMRAARLEHELSSKVKRRVAYLPPPVLKGRQVTAPVGGFLLTIPTYVAPERKREILNAIAWMASPEAMKAHVRNGFPVAPRFSVCADPEALASSPIVSFIDRMARRNELNTWSRPPVPEYVEIERILGVEIYAAVFEGKAPKRALADAEAAAYRCIRARTGAL
;
A
#
# COMPACT_ATOMS: atom_id res chain seq x y z
N MET A 1 2.63 16.67 -30.82
CA MET A 1 2.74 17.18 -29.43
C MET A 1 1.47 16.81 -28.68
N THR A 2 1.47 15.64 -28.06
CA THR A 2 0.35 15.11 -27.27
C THR A 2 0.61 15.45 -25.80
N ARG A 3 -0.13 16.43 -25.26
CA ARG A 3 -0.20 16.66 -23.82
C ARG A 3 -0.87 15.44 -23.18
N ASN A 4 -0.14 14.73 -22.35
CA ASN A 4 -0.68 13.68 -21.51
C ASN A 4 -1.22 14.39 -20.24
N THR A 5 -2.48 14.83 -20.26
CA THR A 5 -3.13 15.43 -19.09
C THR A 5 -3.43 14.34 -18.08
N GLY A 6 -2.90 14.46 -16.86
CA GLY A 6 -3.17 13.53 -15.77
C GLY A 6 -4.62 13.64 -15.33
N LYS A 7 -5.45 12.66 -15.72
CA LYS A 7 -6.86 12.60 -15.27
C LYS A 7 -6.92 12.34 -13.76
N LEU A 8 -7.78 13.07 -13.05
CA LEU A 8 -8.13 12.80 -11.66
C LEU A 8 -8.59 11.35 -11.47
N SER A 9 -8.13 10.71 -10.41
CA SER A 9 -8.66 9.40 -9.99
C SER A 9 -10.09 9.51 -9.45
N ASP A 10 -10.85 8.41 -9.53
CA ASP A 10 -12.21 8.30 -8.97
C ASP A 10 -12.28 8.73 -7.50
N HIS A 11 -11.22 8.41 -6.73
CA HIS A 11 -11.11 8.81 -5.33
C HIS A 11 -10.84 10.31 -5.18
N GLU A 12 -9.96 10.90 -5.98
CA GLU A 12 -9.77 12.36 -5.98
C GLU A 12 -11.07 13.09 -6.31
N LEU A 13 -11.86 12.58 -7.27
CA LEU A 13 -13.16 13.13 -7.61
C LEU A 13 -14.15 13.04 -6.44
N SER A 14 -14.25 11.88 -5.77
CA SER A 14 -15.11 11.72 -4.59
C SER A 14 -14.69 12.68 -3.46
N ARG A 15 -13.39 12.91 -3.27
CA ARG A 15 -12.89 13.87 -2.27
C ARG A 15 -13.16 15.32 -2.65
N VAL A 16 -13.08 15.67 -3.93
CA VAL A 16 -13.51 16.97 -4.42
C VAL A 16 -15.00 17.15 -4.12
N ILE A 17 -15.84 16.16 -4.39
CA ILE A 17 -17.28 16.22 -4.08
C ILE A 17 -17.52 16.46 -2.57
N ASP A 18 -16.86 15.70 -1.71
CA ASP A 18 -16.96 15.87 -0.25
C ASP A 18 -16.50 17.26 0.22
N PHE A 19 -15.40 17.77 -0.34
CA PHE A 19 -14.94 19.12 -0.07
C PHE A 19 -15.96 20.17 -0.52
N LEU A 20 -16.53 20.02 -1.72
CA LEU A 20 -17.54 20.92 -2.27
C LEU A 20 -18.83 20.94 -1.43
N ARG A 21 -19.22 19.80 -0.84
CA ARG A 21 -20.30 19.73 0.16
C ARG A 21 -19.94 20.50 1.44
N LYS A 22 -18.75 20.21 1.99
CA LYS A 22 -18.28 20.79 3.27
C LYS A 22 -18.00 22.29 3.20
N ILE A 23 -17.56 22.81 2.06
CA ILE A 23 -17.29 24.25 1.90
C ILE A 23 -18.58 25.06 1.79
N ARG A 24 -19.64 24.46 1.21
CA ARG A 24 -20.92 25.13 1.03
C ARG A 24 -21.72 25.21 2.33
N GLN A 25 -21.67 24.17 3.16
CA GLN A 25 -22.46 24.06 4.38
C GLN A 25 -22.29 25.26 5.35
N PRO A 26 -21.08 25.74 5.68
CA PRO A 26 -20.90 26.92 6.54
C PRO A 26 -21.50 28.19 5.94
N PHE A 27 -21.43 28.36 4.60
CA PHE A 27 -22.00 29.51 3.91
C PHE A 27 -23.53 29.49 4.03
N ASP A 28 -24.16 28.36 3.72
CA ASP A 28 -25.62 28.21 3.81
C ASP A 28 -26.12 28.36 5.26
N ALA A 29 -25.34 27.92 6.25
CA ALA A 29 -25.71 28.01 7.66
C ALA A 29 -25.48 29.41 8.28
N SER A 30 -24.46 30.13 7.82
CA SER A 30 -23.99 31.36 8.51
C SER A 30 -24.43 32.65 7.83
N ILE A 31 -24.83 32.61 6.55
CA ILE A 31 -25.21 33.80 5.79
C ILE A 31 -26.75 33.95 5.77
N PRO A 32 -27.31 35.02 6.35
CA PRO A 32 -28.75 35.25 6.35
C PRO A 32 -29.33 35.30 4.93
N GLY A 33 -30.35 34.48 4.68
CA GLY A 33 -31.02 34.40 3.38
C GLY A 33 -30.32 33.53 2.34
N ALA A 34 -29.16 32.93 2.65
CA ALA A 34 -28.58 31.89 1.82
C ALA A 34 -29.52 30.67 1.75
N LYS A 35 -29.57 30.03 0.57
CA LYS A 35 -30.34 28.82 0.33
C LYS A 35 -29.44 27.77 -0.30
N SER A 36 -29.72 26.50 0.04
CA SER A 36 -29.14 25.34 -0.61
C SER A 36 -29.37 25.44 -2.13
N ASP A 37 -28.36 25.11 -2.92
CA ASP A 37 -28.45 25.10 -4.38
C ASP A 37 -28.86 23.70 -4.86
N PRO A 38 -30.10 23.52 -5.36
CA PRO A 38 -30.58 22.19 -5.73
C PRO A 38 -29.85 21.63 -6.95
N TYR A 39 -29.42 22.50 -7.88
CA TYR A 39 -28.69 22.07 -9.07
C TYR A 39 -27.32 21.52 -8.69
N TRP A 40 -26.63 22.24 -7.79
CA TRP A 40 -25.36 21.81 -7.20
C TRP A 40 -25.48 20.44 -6.54
N ASN A 41 -26.46 20.26 -5.66
CA ASN A 41 -26.66 18.99 -4.94
C ASN A 41 -27.00 17.83 -5.87
N ILE A 42 -27.84 18.05 -6.88
CA ILE A 42 -28.21 17.04 -7.88
C ILE A 42 -26.97 16.57 -8.65
N VAL A 43 -26.13 17.49 -9.13
CA VAL A 43 -24.92 17.14 -9.88
C VAL A 43 -23.92 16.39 -9.00
N LEU A 44 -23.67 16.87 -7.77
CA LEU A 44 -22.75 16.20 -6.84
C LEU A 44 -23.19 14.78 -6.49
N GLU A 45 -24.47 14.57 -6.18
CA GLU A 45 -24.98 13.24 -5.84
C GLU A 45 -24.97 12.29 -7.03
N LEU A 46 -25.29 12.79 -8.22
CA LEU A 46 -25.32 11.97 -9.43
C LEU A 46 -23.91 11.50 -9.83
N VAL A 47 -22.92 12.39 -9.75
CA VAL A 47 -21.52 12.05 -10.02
C VAL A 47 -20.94 11.17 -8.92
N ASP A 48 -21.19 11.48 -7.64
CA ASP A 48 -20.74 10.64 -6.51
C ASP A 48 -21.31 9.23 -6.61
N SER A 49 -22.60 9.10 -6.92
CA SER A 49 -23.23 7.79 -7.09
C SER A 49 -22.65 7.02 -8.28
N HIS A 50 -22.30 7.70 -9.37
CA HIS A 50 -21.61 7.07 -10.50
C HIS A 50 -20.23 6.53 -10.09
N ILE A 51 -19.44 7.33 -9.38
CA ILE A 51 -18.11 6.95 -8.88
C ILE A 51 -18.21 5.75 -7.92
N GLN A 52 -19.17 5.80 -6.99
CA GLN A 52 -19.39 4.76 -5.98
C GLN A 52 -20.20 3.56 -6.51
N GLN A 53 -20.53 3.52 -7.80
CA GLN A 53 -21.36 2.48 -8.43
C GLN A 53 -22.73 2.29 -7.73
N ARG A 54 -23.28 3.37 -7.15
CA ARG A 54 -24.62 3.40 -6.53
C ARG A 54 -25.66 3.75 -7.60
N VAL A 55 -26.75 2.99 -7.62
CA VAL A 55 -27.91 3.30 -8.46
C VAL A 55 -28.76 4.40 -7.81
N VAL A 56 -29.18 5.38 -8.61
CA VAL A 56 -30.02 6.50 -8.14
C VAL A 56 -31.29 6.58 -8.97
N ASP A 57 -32.43 6.68 -8.31
CA ASP A 57 -33.71 6.96 -8.95
C ASP A 57 -34.14 8.42 -8.74
N LEU A 58 -35.19 8.83 -9.47
CA LEU A 58 -35.71 10.20 -9.43
C LEU A 58 -36.12 10.63 -8.02
N SER A 59 -36.77 9.75 -7.26
CA SER A 59 -37.21 10.04 -5.88
C SER A 59 -36.03 10.33 -4.97
N THR A 60 -34.99 9.49 -5.04
CA THR A 60 -33.76 9.62 -4.26
C THR A 60 -33.03 10.92 -4.61
N LEU A 61 -32.92 11.23 -5.91
CA LEU A 61 -32.24 12.45 -6.36
C LEU A 61 -33.02 13.72 -5.98
N VAL A 62 -34.35 13.68 -5.99
CA VAL A 62 -35.20 14.77 -5.52
C VAL A 62 -35.02 15.00 -4.02
N GLU A 63 -35.03 13.94 -3.22
CA GLU A 63 -34.83 14.03 -1.77
C GLU A 63 -33.48 14.67 -1.43
N LEU A 64 -32.40 14.21 -2.09
CA LEU A 64 -31.04 14.69 -1.85
C LEU A 64 -30.76 16.08 -2.42
N SER A 65 -31.60 16.59 -3.32
CA SER A 65 -31.49 17.95 -3.85
C SER A 65 -31.75 19.05 -2.81
N GLN A 66 -32.41 18.71 -1.69
CA GLN A 66 -32.87 19.64 -0.66
C GLN A 66 -33.85 20.73 -1.18
N ALA A 67 -34.54 20.45 -2.29
CA ALA A 67 -35.57 21.32 -2.84
C ALA A 67 -36.97 20.72 -2.77
N SER A 68 -37.98 21.56 -3.03
CA SER A 68 -39.35 21.05 -3.20
C SER A 68 -39.40 20.10 -4.40
N TRP A 69 -40.28 19.09 -4.33
CA TRP A 69 -40.42 18.09 -5.39
C TRP A 69 -40.62 18.72 -6.77
N GLY A 70 -41.47 19.75 -6.89
CA GLY A 70 -41.72 20.44 -8.15
C GLY A 70 -40.50 21.18 -8.71
N THR A 71 -39.68 21.75 -7.83
CA THR A 71 -38.43 22.44 -8.23
C THR A 71 -37.38 21.44 -8.68
N ALA A 72 -37.14 20.40 -7.89
CA ALA A 72 -36.14 19.36 -8.19
C ALA A 72 -36.51 18.59 -9.46
N ASN A 73 -37.77 18.17 -9.59
CA ASN A 73 -38.24 17.43 -10.76
C ASN A 73 -38.10 18.24 -12.05
N ARG A 74 -38.37 19.55 -12.02
CA ARG A 74 -38.17 20.44 -13.18
C ARG A 74 -36.68 20.55 -13.56
N LEU A 75 -35.79 20.65 -12.58
CA LEU A 75 -34.34 20.71 -12.82
C LEU A 75 -33.81 19.40 -13.39
N ILE A 76 -34.19 18.27 -12.82
CA ILE A 76 -33.79 16.94 -13.29
C ILE A 76 -34.32 16.69 -14.70
N THR A 77 -35.58 17.06 -14.98
CA THR A 77 -36.18 16.93 -16.32
C THR A 77 -35.40 17.75 -17.34
N LYS A 78 -35.08 19.00 -16.99
CA LYS A 78 -34.26 19.86 -17.86
C LYS A 78 -32.87 19.28 -18.10
N LEU A 79 -32.20 18.77 -17.07
CA LEU A 79 -30.89 18.12 -17.20
C LEU A 79 -30.92 16.87 -18.09
N ILE A 80 -32.06 16.15 -18.12
CA ILE A 80 -32.28 15.03 -19.05
C ILE A 80 -32.48 15.56 -20.48
N GLU A 81 -33.29 16.61 -20.66
CA GLU A 81 -33.53 17.26 -21.96
C GLU A 81 -32.24 17.85 -22.56
N ASP A 82 -31.39 18.43 -21.71
CA ASP A 82 -30.09 19.00 -22.07
C ASP A 82 -29.02 17.90 -22.31
N GLY A 83 -29.35 16.62 -22.16
CA GLY A 83 -28.43 15.49 -22.41
C GLY A 83 -27.37 15.27 -21.33
N LEU A 84 -27.48 15.93 -20.17
CA LEU A 84 -26.53 15.83 -19.05
C LEU A 84 -26.83 14.65 -18.12
N ILE A 85 -28.08 14.15 -18.12
CA ILE A 85 -28.48 12.95 -17.38
C ILE A 85 -28.99 11.90 -18.35
N THR A 86 -28.46 10.68 -18.23
CA THR A 86 -28.93 9.51 -18.97
C THR A 86 -29.86 8.65 -18.13
N ARG A 87 -30.81 8.00 -18.80
CA ARG A 87 -31.74 7.04 -18.19
C ARG A 87 -31.24 5.62 -18.45
N VAL A 88 -30.83 4.92 -17.40
CA VAL A 88 -30.34 3.54 -17.46
C VAL A 88 -31.49 2.57 -17.16
N PRO A 89 -31.88 1.68 -18.09
CA PRO A 89 -32.96 0.73 -17.85
C PRO A 89 -32.57 -0.32 -16.80
N ARG A 90 -33.47 -0.62 -15.86
CA ARG A 90 -33.28 -1.63 -14.79
C ARG A 90 -33.27 -3.08 -15.31
N GLY A 91 -33.48 -3.29 -16.61
CA GLY A 91 -33.51 -4.57 -17.31
C GLY A 91 -34.53 -4.57 -18.45
N PRO A 92 -34.54 -5.59 -19.33
CA PRO A 92 -35.34 -5.60 -20.56
C PRO A 92 -36.87 -5.60 -20.34
N LYS A 93 -37.36 -5.76 -19.10
CA LYS A 93 -38.80 -5.82 -18.76
C LYS A 93 -39.25 -4.80 -17.69
N HIS A 94 -38.37 -3.92 -17.22
CA HIS A 94 -38.72 -2.94 -16.17
C HIS A 94 -39.01 -1.55 -16.75
N LYS A 95 -40.13 -0.93 -16.37
CA LYS A 95 -40.50 0.45 -16.73
C LYS A 95 -39.74 1.53 -15.95
N THR A 96 -39.07 1.15 -14.86
CA THR A 96 -38.30 2.04 -14.00
C THR A 96 -36.89 2.23 -14.56
N THR A 97 -36.46 3.48 -14.68
CA THR A 97 -35.11 3.84 -15.13
C THR A 97 -34.33 4.46 -13.98
N PHE A 98 -33.05 4.12 -13.86
CA PHE A 98 -32.11 4.83 -13.00
C PHE A 98 -31.55 6.04 -13.74
N LEU A 99 -31.05 6.99 -12.98
CA LEU A 99 -30.38 8.18 -13.50
C LEU A 99 -28.88 8.01 -13.33
N ALA A 100 -28.14 8.30 -14.40
CA ALA A 100 -26.68 8.35 -14.38
C ALA A 100 -26.22 9.64 -15.07
N PRO A 101 -25.06 10.19 -14.71
CA PRO A 101 -24.51 11.32 -15.45
C PRO A 101 -24.14 10.86 -16.86
N SER A 102 -24.27 11.74 -17.86
CA SER A 102 -23.74 11.47 -19.20
C SER A 102 -22.21 11.62 -19.22
N ASP A 103 -21.56 11.09 -20.26
CA ASP A 103 -20.13 11.29 -20.48
C ASP A 103 -19.76 12.79 -20.56
N ASP A 104 -20.67 13.61 -21.11
CA ASP A 104 -20.50 15.06 -21.20
C ASP A 104 -20.56 15.73 -19.81
N LEU A 105 -21.54 15.35 -18.97
CA LEU A 105 -21.63 15.87 -17.61
C LEU A 105 -20.42 15.43 -16.76
N LEU A 106 -19.98 14.18 -16.91
CA LEU A 106 -18.78 13.68 -16.25
C LEU A 106 -17.53 14.44 -16.70
N GLY A 107 -17.37 14.65 -18.01
CA GLY A 107 -16.25 15.42 -18.56
C GLY A 107 -16.18 16.84 -17.99
N HIS A 108 -17.29 17.57 -18.02
CA HIS A 108 -17.37 18.91 -17.44
C HIS A 108 -17.14 18.93 -15.93
N PHE A 109 -17.61 17.91 -15.21
CA PHE A 109 -17.38 17.81 -13.77
C PHE A 109 -15.90 17.54 -13.46
N ILE A 110 -15.23 16.70 -14.24
CA ILE A 110 -13.78 16.45 -14.10
C ILE A 110 -13.00 17.73 -14.36
N ASP A 111 -13.32 18.48 -15.42
CA ASP A 111 -12.68 19.77 -15.71
C ASP A 111 -12.90 20.77 -14.56
N TYR A 112 -14.11 20.80 -14.01
CA TYR A 112 -14.43 21.63 -12.84
C TYR A 112 -13.63 21.22 -11.60
N ALA A 113 -13.53 19.92 -11.32
CA ALA A 113 -12.75 19.39 -10.21
C ALA A 113 -11.25 19.69 -10.35
N GLU A 114 -10.70 19.60 -11.57
CA GLU A 114 -9.32 19.99 -11.88
C GLU A 114 -9.08 21.48 -11.63
N GLN A 115 -10.03 22.35 -12.00
CA GLN A 115 -9.94 23.78 -11.72
C GLN A 115 -10.02 24.10 -10.23
N VAL A 116 -10.94 23.46 -9.49
CA VAL A 116 -11.03 23.61 -8.03
C VAL A 116 -9.71 23.19 -7.38
N LYS A 117 -9.17 22.04 -7.79
CA LYS A 117 -7.87 21.52 -7.35
C LYS A 117 -6.73 22.52 -7.63
N ALA A 118 -6.65 23.05 -8.84
CA ALA A 118 -5.63 24.02 -9.24
C ALA A 118 -5.74 25.34 -8.46
N GLN A 119 -6.95 25.83 -8.21
CA GLN A 119 -7.15 27.06 -7.44
C GLN A 119 -6.78 26.89 -5.97
N LEU A 120 -7.16 25.78 -5.34
CA LEU A 120 -6.72 25.51 -3.97
C LEU A 120 -5.19 25.43 -3.89
N ALA A 121 -4.55 24.72 -4.84
CA ALA A 121 -3.09 24.65 -4.90
C ALA A 121 -2.44 26.05 -4.98
N LYS A 122 -3.00 26.94 -5.80
CA LYS A 122 -2.52 28.32 -5.97
C LYS A 122 -2.78 29.19 -4.73
N THR A 123 -3.96 29.10 -4.14
CA THR A 123 -4.36 29.90 -2.98
C THR A 123 -3.58 29.53 -1.72
N PHE A 124 -3.24 28.26 -1.55
CA PHE A 124 -2.50 27.75 -0.37
C PHE A 124 -0.97 27.65 -0.58
N GLY A 125 -0.43 28.21 -1.66
CA GLY A 125 1.01 28.49 -1.77
C GLY A 125 1.91 27.35 -2.26
N LEU A 126 1.38 26.37 -3.01
CA LEU A 126 2.23 25.49 -3.81
C LEU A 126 2.90 26.34 -4.90
N ARG A 127 4.24 26.35 -4.96
CA ARG A 127 4.99 27.21 -5.89
C ARG A 127 4.63 26.86 -7.34
N SER A 128 4.53 27.89 -8.18
CA SER A 128 4.12 27.77 -9.58
C SER A 128 5.04 26.86 -10.39
N GLY A 129 4.48 25.85 -11.07
CA GLY A 129 5.19 24.94 -11.97
C GLY A 129 4.51 23.57 -12.10
N THR A 130 5.28 22.57 -12.54
CA THR A 130 4.88 21.14 -12.68
C THR A 130 4.24 20.54 -11.40
N GLU A 131 4.50 21.12 -10.23
CA GLU A 131 3.92 20.69 -8.94
C GLU A 131 2.38 20.90 -8.84
N THR A 132 1.80 21.81 -9.64
CA THR A 132 0.34 22.03 -9.64
C THR A 132 -0.44 20.89 -10.31
N GLU A 133 0.15 20.23 -11.31
CA GLU A 133 -0.43 19.05 -11.98
C GLU A 133 -0.22 17.76 -11.17
N GLU A 134 0.77 17.74 -10.26
CA GLU A 134 1.19 16.59 -9.44
C GLU A 134 0.62 16.58 -7.99
N TYR A 135 -0.32 17.47 -7.71
CA TYR A 135 -1.00 17.58 -6.40
C TYR A 135 -2.02 16.43 -6.22
N TYR A 136 -2.24 15.94 -4.99
CA TYR A 136 -3.28 14.93 -4.68
C TYR A 136 -4.33 15.53 -3.75
N PHE A 137 -5.59 15.50 -4.17
CA PHE A 137 -6.67 16.19 -3.46
C PHE A 137 -7.04 15.46 -2.16
N GLY A 138 -6.65 16.04 -1.02
CA GLY A 138 -6.99 15.56 0.33
C GLY A 138 -5.85 14.93 1.14
N GLY A 139 -4.62 14.89 0.62
CA GLY A 139 -3.46 14.73 1.51
C GLY A 139 -3.26 15.99 2.35
N SER A 140 -2.68 15.86 3.55
CA SER A 140 -2.23 16.97 4.40
C SER A 140 -1.07 17.77 3.78
N TYR A 141 -1.00 17.91 2.45
CA TYR A 141 -0.01 18.69 1.71
C TYR A 141 -0.15 20.21 1.92
N PHE A 142 -1.24 20.65 2.55
CA PHE A 142 -1.65 22.04 2.66
C PHE A 142 -0.69 22.94 3.44
N ALA A 143 0.33 22.38 4.06
CA ALA A 143 1.57 23.07 4.31
C ALA A 143 2.64 22.01 4.53
N ALA A 144 3.84 22.26 4.03
CA ALA A 144 5.04 21.70 4.64
C ALA A 144 5.18 22.29 6.06
N HIS A 145 4.26 21.94 6.96
CA HIS A 145 4.38 22.23 8.37
C HIS A 145 5.34 21.21 8.95
N ILE A 146 6.41 21.72 9.55
CA ILE A 146 7.29 20.91 10.38
C ILE A 146 6.40 20.29 11.47
N ILE A 147 6.15 18.98 11.37
CA ILE A 147 5.39 18.24 12.38
C ILE A 147 6.12 18.43 13.72
N SER A 148 5.38 18.80 14.75
CA SER A 148 5.97 19.07 16.07
C SER A 148 6.62 17.80 16.65
N PRO A 149 7.63 17.94 17.52
CA PRO A 149 8.13 16.79 18.28
C PRO A 149 6.99 16.16 19.10
N VAL A 150 7.10 14.85 19.35
CA VAL A 150 6.21 14.12 20.26
C VAL A 150 6.13 14.87 21.60
N GLN A 151 4.95 15.33 21.99
CA GLN A 151 4.73 15.97 23.27
C GLN A 151 4.48 14.90 24.34
N GLY A 152 5.25 14.92 25.44
CA GLY A 152 5.18 13.90 26.49
C GLY A 152 3.91 13.92 27.36
N ILE A 153 2.93 14.78 27.05
CA ILE A 153 1.74 15.04 27.87
C ILE A 153 0.50 14.26 27.34
N ASP A 154 0.55 13.71 26.11
CA ASP A 154 -0.62 13.12 25.44
C ASP A 154 -0.90 11.64 25.78
N ILE A 155 -0.15 11.04 26.72
CA ILE A 155 -0.32 9.64 27.09
C ILE A 155 -0.81 9.56 28.53
N SER A 156 -2.03 9.07 28.75
CA SER A 156 -2.40 8.60 30.08
C SER A 156 -1.55 7.36 30.40
N SER A 157 -0.46 7.57 31.12
CA SER A 157 0.58 6.56 31.42
C SER A 157 0.06 5.26 32.02
N ASN A 158 -1.10 5.27 32.68
CA ASN A 158 -1.69 4.07 33.27
C ASN A 158 -2.26 3.07 32.24
N ALA A 159 -2.75 3.51 31.08
CA ALA A 159 -3.36 2.61 30.09
C ALA A 159 -2.31 1.89 29.23
N LEU A 160 -1.13 2.49 29.00
CA LEU A 160 -0.10 1.92 28.13
C LEU A 160 0.83 0.94 28.83
N ARG A 161 1.15 1.15 30.12
CA ARG A 161 2.20 0.44 30.87
C ARG A 161 2.12 -1.08 30.92
N ASN A 162 1.00 -1.70 30.51
CA ASN A 162 0.76 -3.15 30.58
C ASN A 162 0.45 -3.81 29.23
N LEU A 163 0.57 -3.09 28.11
CA LEU A 163 0.31 -3.69 26.80
C LEU A 163 1.41 -4.70 26.43
N ARG A 164 1.00 -5.85 25.89
CA ARG A 164 1.90 -6.88 25.35
C ARG A 164 1.79 -6.96 23.83
N PHE A 165 2.94 -6.91 23.18
CA PHE A 165 3.06 -6.83 21.73
C PHE A 165 3.78 -8.07 21.19
N LEU A 166 3.24 -8.65 20.13
CA LEU A 166 3.96 -9.57 19.26
C LEU A 166 4.27 -8.85 17.95
N LEU A 167 5.55 -8.65 17.65
CA LEU A 167 6.04 -7.80 16.56
C LEU A 167 7.03 -8.56 15.66
N HIS A 168 7.26 -8.05 14.46
CA HIS A 168 8.27 -8.62 13.57
C HIS A 168 9.68 -8.20 14.00
N ASP A 169 10.64 -9.12 13.98
CA ASP A 169 12.06 -8.82 14.23
C ASP A 169 12.73 -8.27 12.96
N ASP A 170 12.52 -6.97 12.71
CA ASP A 170 13.26 -6.20 11.73
C ASP A 170 13.85 -4.92 12.35
N ASN A 171 14.58 -4.16 11.53
CA ASN A 171 15.16 -2.91 12.02
C ASN A 171 14.08 -1.91 12.46
N TYR A 172 12.91 -1.91 11.83
CA TYR A 172 11.84 -0.95 12.10
C TYR A 172 11.25 -1.19 13.49
N PHE A 173 10.69 -2.37 13.75
CA PHE A 173 10.12 -2.74 15.04
C PHE A 173 11.17 -2.82 16.16
N ALA A 174 12.41 -3.20 15.87
CA ALA A 174 13.48 -3.16 16.87
C ALA A 174 13.75 -1.72 17.35
N SER A 175 13.74 -0.74 16.43
CA SER A 175 13.87 0.67 16.77
C SER A 175 12.65 1.21 17.48
N MET A 176 11.43 0.88 17.00
CA MET A 176 10.19 1.25 17.68
C MET A 176 10.16 0.77 19.11
N ARG A 177 10.46 -0.51 19.35
CA ARG A 177 10.61 -1.08 20.69
C ARG A 177 11.56 -0.23 21.53
N ASN A 178 12.74 0.10 21.01
CA ASN A 178 13.71 0.88 21.76
C ASN A 178 13.17 2.27 22.11
N MET A 179 12.51 2.95 21.16
CA MET A 179 11.93 4.28 21.35
C MET A 179 10.72 4.29 22.29
N TRP A 180 9.85 3.29 22.18
CA TRP A 180 8.67 3.11 23.04
C TRP A 180 9.03 2.65 24.44
N SER A 181 10.18 1.97 24.59
CA SER A 181 10.75 1.61 25.88
C SER A 181 11.60 2.70 26.53
N ASP A 182 11.90 3.79 25.80
CA ASP A 182 12.61 4.94 26.38
C ASP A 182 11.72 5.62 27.43
N PHE A 183 12.33 5.99 28.56
CA PHE A 183 11.68 6.51 29.78
C PHE A 183 10.84 7.77 29.52
N ARG A 184 11.07 8.45 28.39
CA ARG A 184 10.34 9.65 27.95
C ARG A 184 8.96 9.38 27.34
N ASN A 185 8.72 8.16 26.82
CA ASN A 185 7.46 7.79 26.17
C ASN A 185 6.64 6.78 27.00
N ASP A 186 7.29 5.96 27.83
CA ASP A 186 6.67 5.11 28.88
C ASP A 186 5.46 4.26 28.41
N ILE A 187 5.56 3.72 27.20
CA ILE A 187 4.53 2.87 26.59
C ILE A 187 4.63 1.44 27.10
N GLY A 188 5.84 1.00 27.45
CA GLY A 188 6.06 -0.34 27.95
C GLY A 188 7.53 -0.58 28.23
N ARG A 189 7.81 -1.68 28.93
CA ARG A 189 9.19 -2.14 29.14
C ARG A 189 9.64 -2.86 27.88
N LYS A 190 10.96 -2.99 27.68
CA LYS A 190 11.50 -3.80 26.57
C LYS A 190 10.92 -5.23 26.56
N SER A 191 10.60 -5.79 27.74
CA SER A 191 9.96 -7.11 27.92
C SER A 191 8.49 -7.18 27.45
N SER A 192 7.85 -6.04 27.20
CA SER A 192 6.49 -5.97 26.65
C SER A 192 6.43 -6.32 25.16
N PHE A 193 7.58 -6.38 24.48
CA PHE A 193 7.66 -6.57 23.04
C PHE A 193 8.37 -7.90 22.73
N ASP A 194 7.60 -8.88 22.26
CA ASP A 194 8.13 -10.12 21.68
C ASP A 194 8.39 -9.90 20.18
N LEU A 195 9.64 -10.05 19.73
CA LEU A 195 10.05 -9.87 18.34
C LEU A 195 10.34 -11.24 17.72
N ARG A 196 9.76 -11.53 16.54
CA ARG A 196 9.94 -12.79 15.82
C ARG A 196 10.25 -12.58 14.34
N HIS A 197 11.15 -13.40 13.79
CA HIS A 197 11.38 -13.45 12.34
C HIS A 197 10.14 -13.96 11.61
N LEU A 198 9.95 -13.59 10.33
CA LEU A 198 8.69 -13.77 9.59
C LEU A 198 8.06 -15.18 9.69
N PRO A 199 8.78 -16.29 9.45
CA PRO A 199 8.18 -17.62 9.55
C PRO A 199 7.69 -17.96 10.97
N GLU A 200 8.48 -17.59 11.98
CA GLU A 200 8.14 -17.80 13.39
C GLU A 200 7.01 -16.86 13.83
N LEU A 201 7.00 -15.62 13.33
CA LEU A 201 5.97 -14.64 13.61
C LEU A 201 4.61 -15.11 13.13
N TYR A 202 4.52 -15.71 11.94
CA TYR A 202 3.26 -16.23 11.44
C TYR A 202 2.71 -17.32 12.38
N ALA A 203 3.52 -18.33 12.71
CA ALA A 203 3.12 -19.40 13.61
C ALA A 203 2.75 -18.87 15.01
N GLN A 204 3.53 -17.93 15.53
CA GLN A 204 3.26 -17.33 16.84
C GLN A 204 2.01 -16.44 16.82
N ALA A 205 1.70 -15.77 15.70
CA ALA A 205 0.48 -14.98 15.54
C ALA A 205 -0.76 -15.89 15.52
N GLU A 206 -0.69 -17.09 14.93
CA GLU A 206 -1.79 -18.07 15.01
C GLU A 206 -2.11 -18.44 16.45
N VAL A 207 -1.10 -18.68 17.28
CA VAL A 207 -1.27 -18.98 18.71
C VAL A 207 -1.75 -17.73 19.48
N ALA A 208 -1.10 -16.60 19.28
CA ALA A 208 -1.39 -15.35 19.99
C ALA A 208 -2.81 -14.84 19.77
N LEU A 209 -3.34 -15.00 18.55
CA LEU A 209 -4.67 -14.53 18.19
C LEU A 209 -5.79 -15.53 18.56
N SER A 210 -5.46 -16.81 18.73
CA SER A 210 -6.45 -17.86 19.05
C SER A 210 -6.54 -18.21 20.53
N ASP A 211 -5.46 -18.03 21.30
CA ASP A 211 -5.41 -18.41 22.71
C ASP A 211 -5.30 -17.16 23.62
N PRO A 212 -6.38 -16.81 24.35
CA PRO A 212 -6.37 -15.73 25.34
C PRO A 212 -5.31 -15.89 26.45
N SER A 213 -4.84 -17.11 26.73
CA SER A 213 -3.82 -17.39 27.75
C SER A 213 -2.46 -16.77 27.43
N THR A 214 -2.20 -16.52 26.14
CA THR A 214 -0.97 -15.86 25.67
C THR A 214 -0.87 -14.42 26.15
N ALA A 215 -2.02 -13.80 26.44
CA ALA A 215 -2.17 -12.43 26.92
C ALA A 215 -1.45 -11.38 26.06
N TYR A 216 -1.47 -11.55 24.73
CA TYR A 216 -1.08 -10.49 23.79
C TYR A 216 -2.25 -9.52 23.59
N ASP A 217 -1.94 -8.21 23.54
CA ASP A 217 -2.91 -7.15 23.30
C ASP A 217 -2.87 -6.66 21.85
N VAL A 218 -1.67 -6.63 21.27
CA VAL A 218 -1.43 -6.16 19.92
C VAL A 218 -0.54 -7.16 19.19
N VAL A 219 -0.96 -7.57 18.00
CA VAL A 219 -0.21 -8.47 17.13
C VAL A 219 0.09 -7.75 15.83
N ALA A 220 1.36 -7.73 15.43
CA ALA A 220 1.76 -7.26 14.12
C ALA A 220 1.45 -8.33 13.08
N VAL A 221 0.58 -7.98 12.12
CA VAL A 221 0.20 -8.86 11.01
C VAL A 221 0.80 -8.29 9.74
N ASN A 222 1.60 -9.09 9.03
CA ASN A 222 2.07 -8.73 7.69
C ASN A 222 0.85 -8.52 6.79
N MET A 223 0.83 -7.45 5.99
CA MET A 223 -0.36 -7.04 5.23
C MET A 223 -1.07 -8.20 4.50
N PRO A 224 -0.38 -9.10 3.77
CA PRO A 224 -1.04 -10.19 3.01
C PRO A 224 -1.67 -11.28 3.88
N TRP A 225 -1.37 -11.33 5.19
CA TRP A 225 -1.92 -12.33 6.09
C TRP A 225 -3.28 -11.93 6.67
N LEU A 226 -3.66 -10.65 6.55
CA LEU A 226 -4.84 -10.11 7.24
C LEU A 226 -6.11 -10.92 6.95
N GLY A 227 -6.39 -11.21 5.67
CA GLY A 227 -7.62 -11.88 5.28
C GLY A 227 -7.78 -13.23 5.94
N ARG A 228 -6.70 -14.01 6.11
CA ARG A 228 -6.77 -15.29 6.84
C ARG A 228 -7.27 -15.07 8.26
N PHE A 229 -6.64 -14.18 9.01
CA PHE A 229 -6.93 -14.00 10.43
C PHE A 229 -8.30 -13.35 10.66
N ALA A 230 -8.69 -12.40 9.79
CA ALA A 230 -10.01 -11.78 9.83
C ALA A 230 -11.13 -12.77 9.44
N ASP A 231 -10.93 -13.58 8.38
CA ASP A 231 -11.87 -14.63 7.96
C ASP A 231 -12.08 -15.70 9.04
N ALA A 232 -11.02 -16.04 9.79
CA ALA A 232 -11.10 -16.95 10.92
C ALA A 232 -11.74 -16.33 12.19
N GLY A 233 -12.14 -15.05 12.16
CA GLY A 233 -12.75 -14.36 13.30
C GLY A 233 -11.78 -14.08 14.46
N LEU A 234 -10.47 -14.10 14.21
CA LEU A 234 -9.44 -13.95 15.25
C LEU A 234 -9.01 -12.50 15.49
N LEU A 235 -9.39 -11.57 14.61
CA LEU A 235 -9.13 -10.14 14.74
C LEU A 235 -10.39 -9.38 15.14
N ALA A 236 -10.26 -8.49 16.11
CA ALA A 236 -11.33 -7.57 16.48
C ALA A 236 -11.55 -6.55 15.35
N SER A 237 -12.82 -6.35 14.97
CA SER A 237 -13.20 -5.23 14.13
C SER A 237 -12.98 -3.91 14.87
N LEU A 238 -12.47 -2.91 14.14
CA LEU A 238 -12.18 -1.58 14.65
C LEU A 238 -13.29 -0.57 14.33
N GLU A 239 -14.32 -0.95 13.56
CA GLU A 239 -15.36 -0.04 13.07
C GLU A 239 -16.11 0.72 14.17
N ASP A 240 -16.30 0.10 15.34
CA ASP A 240 -17.03 0.67 16.48
C ASP A 240 -16.19 1.67 17.29
N VAL A 241 -14.86 1.56 17.24
CA VAL A 241 -13.93 2.38 18.03
C VAL A 241 -13.12 3.37 17.20
N LEU A 242 -12.91 3.09 15.90
CA LEU A 242 -12.12 3.91 14.99
C LEU A 242 -12.66 5.34 14.81
N PRO A 243 -13.99 5.60 14.72
CA PRO A 243 -14.51 6.96 14.60
C PRO A 243 -14.18 7.88 15.78
N GLN A 244 -13.88 7.30 16.95
CA GLN A 244 -13.52 8.04 18.17
C GLN A 244 -12.00 8.08 18.41
N ALA A 245 -11.23 7.29 17.66
CA ALA A 245 -9.78 7.24 17.82
C ALA A 245 -9.14 8.49 17.22
N PRO A 246 -8.03 9.00 17.78
CA PRO A 246 -7.28 10.13 17.21
C PRO A 246 -6.42 9.70 16.00
N ILE A 247 -7.04 8.97 15.07
CA ILE A 247 -6.45 8.55 13.80
C ILE A 247 -7.23 9.25 12.69
N ASN A 248 -6.50 9.88 11.77
CA ASN A 248 -7.08 10.39 10.54
C ASN A 248 -6.74 9.43 9.38
N PRO A 249 -7.66 8.53 8.95
CA PRO A 249 -7.43 7.63 7.83
C PRO A 249 -7.04 8.35 6.54
N LEU A 250 -7.53 9.59 6.36
CA LEU A 250 -7.28 10.41 5.18
C LEU A 250 -5.84 10.87 5.01
N ASP A 251 -5.05 10.78 6.08
CA ASP A 251 -3.63 11.11 6.08
C ASP A 251 -2.75 9.91 5.70
N PHE A 252 -3.33 8.72 5.52
CA PHE A 252 -2.64 7.53 5.03
C PHE A 252 -2.80 7.38 3.51
N HIS A 253 -1.82 6.77 2.86
CA HIS A 253 -1.97 6.36 1.47
C HIS A 253 -3.14 5.36 1.34
N PRO A 254 -4.15 5.59 0.47
CA PRO A 254 -5.38 4.77 0.45
C PRO A 254 -5.11 3.30 0.22
N SER A 255 -4.25 2.97 -0.76
CA SER A 255 -3.91 1.58 -1.05
C SER A 255 -3.26 0.86 0.15
N VAL A 256 -2.55 1.60 1.01
CA VAL A 256 -1.91 1.08 2.23
C VAL A 256 -2.94 0.95 3.35
N TRP A 257 -3.78 1.97 3.57
CA TRP A 257 -4.88 1.91 4.53
C TRP A 257 -5.81 0.72 4.28
N ASN A 258 -6.15 0.50 3.01
CA ASN A 258 -7.02 -0.58 2.56
C ASN A 258 -6.43 -1.98 2.77
N THR A 259 -5.10 -2.13 2.92
CA THR A 259 -4.52 -3.43 3.30
C THR A 259 -4.96 -3.88 4.68
N GLY A 260 -5.42 -2.96 5.53
CA GLY A 260 -6.00 -3.21 6.85
C GLY A 260 -7.48 -3.61 6.84
N ARG A 261 -8.10 -3.74 5.66
CA ARG A 261 -9.53 -4.03 5.49
C ARG A 261 -9.78 -5.45 4.99
N TRP A 262 -10.88 -6.02 5.47
CA TRP A 262 -11.40 -7.31 5.02
C TRP A 262 -12.94 -7.28 5.07
N ASN A 263 -13.62 -7.67 3.99
CA ASN A 263 -15.09 -7.67 3.89
C ASN A 263 -15.73 -6.35 4.38
N GLY A 264 -15.23 -5.21 3.88
CA GLY A 264 -15.74 -3.88 4.21
C GLY A 264 -15.35 -3.31 5.58
N GLN A 265 -14.72 -4.10 6.47
CA GLN A 265 -14.38 -3.68 7.84
C GLN A 265 -12.86 -3.50 8.03
N GLN A 266 -12.46 -2.53 8.85
CA GLN A 266 -11.08 -2.30 9.28
C GLN A 266 -10.71 -3.23 10.44
N TYR A 267 -9.63 -4.00 10.29
CA TYR A 267 -9.11 -4.92 11.32
C TYR A 267 -7.70 -4.58 11.79
N GLY A 268 -6.98 -3.73 11.07
CA GLY A 268 -5.61 -3.35 11.44
C GLY A 268 -5.23 -1.96 10.98
N ILE A 269 -4.38 -1.28 11.75
CA ILE A 269 -3.84 0.04 11.42
C ILE A 269 -2.44 -0.12 10.83
N PRO A 270 -2.16 0.40 9.62
CA PRO A 270 -0.80 0.37 9.07
C PRO A 270 0.17 1.16 9.94
N ILE A 271 1.23 0.50 10.42
CA ILE A 271 2.27 1.16 11.23
C ILE A 271 3.47 1.58 10.39
N TYR A 272 3.84 0.78 9.39
CA TYR A 272 4.75 1.22 8.33
C TYR A 272 4.46 0.55 7.00
N CYS A 273 4.90 1.21 5.93
CA CYS A 273 4.96 0.63 4.60
C CYS A 273 6.41 0.59 4.11
N THR A 274 6.73 -0.34 3.21
CA THR A 274 8.04 -0.41 2.56
C THR A 274 7.85 -0.89 1.12
N VAL A 275 8.69 -0.44 0.21
CA VAL A 275 8.64 -0.81 -1.21
C VAL A 275 9.86 -1.65 -1.54
N GLU A 276 9.70 -2.69 -2.33
CA GLU A 276 10.84 -3.47 -2.83
C GLU A 276 11.39 -2.80 -4.09
N ILE A 277 12.69 -2.54 -4.08
CA ILE A 277 13.37 -1.71 -5.07
C ILE A 277 14.70 -2.35 -5.48
N LEU A 278 15.28 -1.85 -6.57
CA LEU A 278 16.64 -2.18 -6.94
C LEU A 278 17.60 -1.14 -6.34
N THR A 279 18.61 -1.63 -5.63
CA THR A 279 19.73 -0.82 -5.17
C THR A 279 20.95 -1.08 -6.05
N ALA A 280 21.73 -0.04 -6.34
CA ALA A 280 22.92 -0.14 -7.18
C ALA A 280 24.10 0.61 -6.57
N ARG A 281 25.31 0.09 -6.75
CA ARG A 281 26.57 0.74 -6.36
C ARG A 281 26.92 1.84 -7.34
N ARG A 282 26.60 3.08 -6.99
CA ARG A 282 26.86 4.27 -7.81
C ARG A 282 28.32 4.34 -8.24
N ASP A 283 29.25 4.07 -7.32
CA ASP A 283 30.68 4.09 -7.59
C ASP A 283 31.13 3.04 -8.62
N LEU A 284 30.52 1.85 -8.63
CA LEU A 284 30.81 0.81 -9.63
C LEU A 284 30.23 1.15 -11.00
N PHE A 285 29.01 1.70 -11.04
CA PHE A 285 28.36 2.14 -12.28
C PHE A 285 29.11 3.32 -12.92
N GLU A 286 29.49 4.33 -12.12
CA GLU A 286 30.27 5.48 -12.58
C GLU A 286 31.65 5.06 -13.11
N ALA A 287 32.36 4.20 -12.37
CA ALA A 287 33.68 3.71 -12.79
C ALA A 287 33.64 2.90 -14.10
N ALA A 288 32.53 2.19 -14.34
CA ALA A 288 32.34 1.39 -15.56
C ALA A 288 31.67 2.18 -16.71
N GLY A 289 31.26 3.44 -16.49
CA GLY A 289 30.51 4.22 -17.48
C GLY A 289 29.15 3.63 -17.84
N LEU A 290 28.52 2.90 -16.92
CA LEU A 290 27.25 2.22 -17.16
C LEU A 290 26.06 3.09 -16.75
N SER A 291 24.97 3.00 -17.53
CA SER A 291 23.67 3.55 -17.15
C SER A 291 22.93 2.60 -16.21
N TYR A 292 22.08 3.14 -15.33
CA TYR A 292 21.25 2.32 -14.45
C TYR A 292 20.18 1.55 -15.24
N PRO A 293 19.95 0.25 -14.91
CA PRO A 293 19.00 -0.57 -15.65
C PRO A 293 17.55 -0.20 -15.31
N ARG A 294 16.68 -0.33 -16.32
CA ARG A 294 15.23 -0.11 -16.23
C ARG A 294 14.42 -1.36 -16.59
N SER A 295 15.06 -2.34 -17.23
CA SER A 295 14.43 -3.61 -17.61
C SER A 295 15.18 -4.83 -17.10
N PHE A 296 14.54 -5.99 -17.12
CA PHE A 296 15.18 -7.26 -16.81
C PHE A 296 16.43 -7.51 -17.66
N ASP A 297 16.34 -7.30 -18.98
CA ASP A 297 17.48 -7.47 -19.89
C ASP A 297 18.65 -6.54 -19.55
N GLU A 298 18.36 -5.26 -19.28
CA GLU A 298 19.37 -4.28 -18.88
C GLU A 298 19.97 -4.62 -17.51
N THR A 299 19.18 -5.19 -16.61
CA THR A 299 19.65 -5.62 -15.28
C THR A 299 20.64 -6.76 -15.42
N ILE A 300 20.34 -7.78 -16.22
CA ILE A 300 21.27 -8.89 -16.49
C ILE A 300 22.52 -8.37 -17.22
N ALA A 301 22.38 -7.48 -18.19
CA ALA A 301 23.52 -6.90 -18.90
C ALA A 301 24.45 -6.12 -17.96
N ALA A 302 23.91 -5.24 -17.11
CA ALA A 302 24.67 -4.49 -16.12
C ALA A 302 25.31 -5.42 -15.07
N ALA A 303 24.57 -6.43 -14.61
CA ALA A 303 25.07 -7.42 -13.66
C ALA A 303 26.26 -8.19 -14.24
N ARG A 304 26.16 -8.70 -15.48
CA ARG A 304 27.26 -9.37 -16.18
C ARG A 304 28.47 -8.46 -16.36
N ALA A 305 28.25 -7.20 -16.74
CA ALA A 305 29.33 -6.22 -16.90
C ALA A 305 30.09 -5.96 -15.59
N LEU A 306 29.42 -6.02 -14.44
CA LEU A 306 29.98 -5.78 -13.11
C LEU A 306 30.34 -7.05 -12.32
N HIS A 307 30.06 -8.24 -12.85
CA HIS A 307 30.35 -9.52 -12.22
C HIS A 307 31.84 -9.90 -12.40
N ARG A 308 32.59 -9.90 -11.29
CA ARG A 308 34.03 -10.23 -11.17
C ARG A 308 34.24 -11.18 -9.98
N PRO A 309 33.83 -12.46 -10.11
CA PRO A 309 33.88 -13.42 -9.02
C PRO A 309 35.31 -13.73 -8.56
N ASP A 310 36.30 -13.52 -9.43
CA ASP A 310 37.74 -13.56 -9.12
C ASP A 310 38.17 -12.52 -8.08
N ARG A 311 37.36 -11.48 -7.87
CA ARG A 311 37.57 -10.42 -6.88
C ARG A 311 36.49 -10.37 -5.81
N GLU A 312 35.71 -11.45 -5.67
CA GLU A 312 34.54 -11.53 -4.78
C GLU A 312 33.52 -10.39 -5.01
N GLN A 313 33.45 -9.87 -6.25
CA GLN A 313 32.47 -8.88 -6.66
C GLN A 313 31.46 -9.54 -7.61
N TYR A 314 30.21 -9.58 -7.20
CA TYR A 314 29.11 -10.20 -7.93
C TYR A 314 28.22 -9.13 -8.56
N GLY A 315 27.55 -9.46 -9.66
CA GLY A 315 26.74 -8.51 -10.41
C GLY A 315 25.50 -8.08 -9.64
N ILE A 316 24.87 -9.02 -8.93
CA ILE A 316 23.63 -8.76 -8.19
C ILE A 316 23.43 -9.76 -7.04
N SER A 317 22.85 -9.35 -5.92
CA SER A 317 22.36 -10.23 -4.85
C SER A 317 20.85 -10.08 -4.67
N TRP A 318 20.19 -11.16 -4.24
CA TRP A 318 18.75 -11.22 -4.06
C TRP A 318 18.35 -12.36 -3.13
N ASN A 319 17.06 -12.45 -2.84
CA ASN A 319 16.47 -13.37 -1.88
C ASN A 319 16.14 -14.72 -2.55
N GLY A 320 17.09 -15.67 -2.52
CA GLY A 320 16.98 -16.97 -3.18
C GLY A 320 16.61 -18.15 -2.26
N ALA A 321 16.52 -17.94 -0.93
CA ALA A 321 16.24 -19.03 0.01
C ALA A 321 14.90 -19.73 -0.23
N ARG A 322 14.87 -21.04 0.02
CA ARG A 322 13.67 -21.89 -0.12
C ARG A 322 12.50 -21.40 0.74
N GLY A 323 11.28 -21.57 0.23
CA GLY A 323 10.05 -21.24 0.95
C GLY A 323 9.55 -19.81 0.66
N MET A 324 9.09 -19.10 1.71
CA MET A 324 8.54 -17.75 1.61
C MET A 324 9.46 -16.77 0.87
N THR A 325 10.77 -16.87 1.08
CA THR A 325 11.76 -15.95 0.53
C THR A 325 11.78 -15.94 -1.00
N ILE A 326 11.95 -17.10 -1.64
CA ILE A 326 11.93 -17.18 -3.11
C ILE A 326 10.53 -17.00 -3.70
N ALA A 327 9.47 -17.36 -2.96
CA ALA A 327 8.09 -17.09 -3.36
C ALA A 327 7.82 -15.59 -3.47
N HIS A 328 8.28 -14.80 -2.49
CA HIS A 328 8.21 -13.34 -2.51
C HIS A 328 8.99 -12.75 -3.68
N ALA A 329 10.23 -13.21 -3.92
CA ALA A 329 11.02 -12.74 -5.07
C ALA A 329 10.28 -12.98 -6.40
N PHE A 330 9.70 -14.17 -6.58
CA PHE A 330 8.89 -14.48 -7.76
C PHE A 330 7.66 -13.58 -7.89
N MET A 331 6.86 -13.43 -6.82
CA MET A 331 5.68 -12.56 -6.82
C MET A 331 6.05 -11.10 -7.15
N PHE A 332 7.21 -10.65 -6.69
CA PHE A 332 7.73 -9.33 -6.97
C PHE A 332 8.11 -9.13 -8.44
N PHE A 333 8.85 -10.07 -9.04
CA PHE A 333 9.20 -10.00 -10.47
C PHE A 333 7.98 -10.16 -11.38
N LEU A 334 7.03 -11.01 -10.97
CA LEU A 334 5.73 -11.14 -11.62
C LEU A 334 4.97 -9.81 -11.60
N ALA A 335 4.88 -9.16 -10.43
CA ALA A 335 4.23 -7.86 -10.29
C ALA A 335 4.91 -6.74 -11.09
N SER A 336 6.25 -6.72 -11.10
CA SER A 336 7.05 -5.81 -11.94
C SER A 336 6.81 -6.02 -13.43
N SER A 337 6.32 -7.20 -13.82
CA SER A 337 5.90 -7.52 -15.19
C SER A 337 4.41 -7.24 -15.42
N GLN A 338 3.74 -6.57 -14.49
CA GLN A 338 2.28 -6.41 -14.45
C GLN A 338 1.55 -7.76 -14.52
N GLY A 339 2.11 -8.84 -13.98
CA GLY A 339 1.42 -10.09 -13.72
C GLY A 339 0.99 -10.16 -12.26
N SER A 340 0.06 -11.05 -11.92
CA SER A 340 -0.40 -11.26 -10.54
C SER A 340 -0.68 -12.74 -10.32
N VAL A 341 -0.48 -13.24 -9.10
CA VAL A 341 -0.77 -14.65 -8.78
C VAL A 341 -2.27 -14.97 -8.85
N ILE A 342 -3.10 -13.96 -8.58
CA ILE A 342 -4.56 -13.99 -8.63
C ILE A 342 -5.02 -12.89 -9.59
N ASP A 343 -6.06 -13.15 -10.39
CA ASP A 343 -6.68 -12.17 -11.28
C ASP A 343 -7.40 -11.11 -10.44
N ILE A 344 -6.79 -9.91 -10.35
CA ILE A 344 -7.32 -8.80 -9.55
C ILE A 344 -7.73 -7.67 -10.49
N PRO A 345 -8.92 -7.07 -10.31
CA PRO A 345 -9.32 -5.87 -11.04
C PRO A 345 -8.34 -4.72 -10.74
N ARG A 346 -7.52 -4.33 -11.75
CA ARG A 346 -6.42 -3.36 -11.56
C ARG A 346 -6.85 -1.90 -11.47
N LYS A 347 -8.15 -1.60 -11.59
CA LYS A 347 -8.66 -0.24 -11.85
C LYS A 347 -9.24 0.49 -10.63
N THR A 348 -9.25 -0.11 -9.44
CA THR A 348 -9.82 0.53 -8.25
C THR A 348 -8.88 0.45 -7.05
N GLU A 349 -8.71 1.57 -6.32
CA GLU A 349 -7.93 1.60 -5.08
C GLU A 349 -8.56 0.71 -3.97
N ASN A 350 -9.85 0.41 -4.11
CA ASN A 350 -10.63 -0.52 -3.28
C ASN A 350 -10.85 -1.88 -3.98
N TRP A 351 -9.87 -2.36 -4.75
CA TRP A 351 -9.98 -3.63 -5.48
C TRP A 351 -10.37 -4.82 -4.59
N LEU A 352 -10.05 -4.76 -3.29
CA LEU A 352 -10.43 -5.72 -2.26
C LEU A 352 -11.95 -5.91 -2.15
N ASP A 353 -12.74 -4.83 -2.26
CA ASP A 353 -14.20 -4.90 -2.19
C ASP A 353 -14.83 -5.31 -3.53
N SER A 354 -14.04 -5.32 -4.61
CA SER A 354 -14.47 -5.62 -5.99
C SER A 354 -14.17 -7.06 -6.42
N PHE A 355 -13.60 -7.89 -5.53
CA PHE A 355 -13.07 -9.20 -5.83
C PHE A 355 -13.78 -10.30 -5.03
N ASP A 356 -14.25 -11.36 -5.69
CA ASP A 356 -14.87 -12.50 -5.01
C ASP A 356 -13.80 -13.47 -4.49
N ALA A 357 -13.45 -13.31 -3.21
CA ALA A 357 -12.48 -14.15 -2.53
C ALA A 357 -12.86 -15.65 -2.52
N ARG A 358 -14.13 -16.01 -2.77
CA ARG A 358 -14.57 -17.42 -2.81
C ARG A 358 -14.27 -18.09 -4.15
N ASN A 359 -14.09 -17.31 -5.21
CA ASN A 359 -13.85 -17.80 -6.57
C ASN A 359 -12.57 -17.21 -7.13
N LEU A 360 -11.44 -17.50 -6.47
CA LEU A 360 -10.12 -17.03 -6.89
C LEU A 360 -9.78 -17.60 -8.29
N LYS A 361 -9.51 -16.71 -9.23
CA LYS A 361 -8.93 -17.08 -10.53
C LYS A 361 -7.42 -16.89 -10.47
N LEU A 362 -6.66 -17.97 -10.55
CA LEU A 362 -5.21 -17.93 -10.53
C LEU A 362 -4.64 -17.56 -11.91
N ARG A 363 -3.50 -16.88 -11.89
CA ARG A 363 -2.74 -16.46 -13.08
C ARG A 363 -1.23 -16.67 -12.89
N ILE A 364 -0.86 -17.73 -12.16
CA ILE A 364 0.52 -18.09 -11.88
C ILE A 364 1.19 -18.61 -13.16
N ASN A 365 0.48 -19.45 -13.92
CA ASN A 365 0.96 -20.00 -15.18
C ASN A 365 0.61 -19.06 -16.35
N SER A 366 1.36 -17.96 -16.44
CA SER A 366 1.22 -16.96 -17.50
C SER A 366 2.56 -16.67 -18.19
N ASP A 367 2.52 -15.94 -19.30
CA ASP A 367 3.72 -15.46 -19.99
C ASP A 367 4.56 -14.53 -19.08
N GLU A 368 3.91 -13.70 -18.26
CA GLU A 368 4.59 -12.89 -17.25
C GLU A 368 5.24 -13.74 -16.15
N GLY A 369 4.57 -14.82 -15.73
CA GLY A 369 5.14 -15.80 -14.79
C GLY A 369 6.36 -16.51 -15.37
N LEU A 370 6.31 -16.88 -16.64
CA LEU A 370 7.44 -17.48 -17.34
C LEU A 370 8.61 -16.50 -17.45
N ALA A 371 8.36 -15.26 -17.85
CA ALA A 371 9.39 -14.23 -17.96
C ALA A 371 10.06 -13.93 -16.60
N ALA A 372 9.28 -13.85 -15.52
CA ALA A 372 9.80 -13.68 -14.16
C ALA A 372 10.70 -14.86 -13.75
N LEU A 373 10.28 -16.10 -14.04
CA LEU A 373 11.03 -17.29 -13.68
C LEU A 373 12.33 -17.44 -14.50
N GLU A 374 12.29 -17.09 -15.78
CA GLU A 374 13.47 -17.04 -16.64
C GLU A 374 14.45 -15.96 -16.17
N PHE A 375 13.96 -14.78 -15.78
CA PHE A 375 14.78 -13.73 -15.20
C PHE A 375 15.46 -14.19 -13.90
N MET A 376 14.74 -14.87 -13.00
CA MET A 376 15.32 -15.45 -11.78
C MET A 376 16.46 -16.42 -12.08
N ARG A 377 16.32 -17.27 -13.10
CA ARG A 377 17.40 -18.18 -13.52
C ARG A 377 18.62 -17.44 -14.05
N GLN A 378 18.43 -16.36 -14.81
CA GLN A 378 19.53 -15.52 -15.28
C GLN A 378 20.22 -14.78 -14.13
N LEU A 379 19.48 -14.37 -13.09
CA LEU A 379 20.07 -13.76 -11.90
C LEU A 379 21.04 -14.72 -11.21
N VAL A 380 20.75 -16.02 -11.15
CA VAL A 380 21.67 -17.02 -10.54
C VAL A 380 23.05 -16.96 -11.17
N GLU A 381 23.15 -16.81 -12.49
CA GLU A 381 24.42 -16.78 -13.24
C GLU A 381 25.36 -15.63 -12.82
N VAL A 382 24.79 -14.54 -12.30
CA VAL A 382 25.52 -13.30 -11.93
C VAL A 382 25.53 -13.04 -10.42
N SER A 383 25.03 -14.00 -9.63
CA SER A 383 24.91 -13.91 -8.18
C SER A 383 26.13 -14.45 -7.42
N PRO A 384 26.29 -14.12 -6.13
CA PRO A 384 27.23 -14.80 -5.24
C PRO A 384 26.97 -16.32 -5.17
N PRO A 385 28.01 -17.13 -4.91
CA PRO A 385 27.83 -18.55 -4.63
C PRO A 385 26.97 -18.75 -3.38
N GLY A 386 26.08 -19.74 -3.42
CA GLY A 386 25.15 -20.03 -2.31
C GLY A 386 23.89 -19.15 -2.28
N ILE A 387 23.57 -18.45 -3.37
CA ILE A 387 22.38 -17.58 -3.47
C ILE A 387 21.07 -18.31 -3.14
N GLU A 388 21.00 -19.61 -3.36
CA GLU A 388 19.88 -20.50 -3.00
C GLU A 388 19.61 -20.58 -1.50
N SER A 389 20.51 -20.05 -0.67
CA SER A 389 20.40 -19.96 0.78
C SER A 389 20.36 -18.52 1.30
N PHE A 390 20.27 -17.52 0.41
CA PHE A 390 20.21 -16.12 0.81
C PHE A 390 18.78 -15.74 1.19
N ASP A 391 18.57 -15.51 2.49
CA ASP A 391 17.42 -14.79 3.00
C ASP A 391 17.66 -13.27 2.97
N ALA A 392 16.70 -12.50 3.50
CA ALA A 392 16.76 -11.05 3.51
C ALA A 392 17.97 -10.48 4.27
N ASP A 393 18.42 -11.15 5.33
CA ASP A 393 19.54 -10.67 6.15
C ASP A 393 20.89 -11.02 5.51
N ARG A 394 21.03 -12.23 4.96
CA ARG A 394 22.23 -12.64 4.22
C ARG A 394 22.41 -11.84 2.92
N ASN A 395 21.32 -11.60 2.19
CA ASN A 395 21.33 -10.73 1.01
C ASN A 395 21.77 -9.31 1.37
N LEU A 396 21.16 -8.72 2.40
CA LEU A 396 21.56 -7.39 2.89
C LEU A 396 23.03 -7.35 3.32
N ALA A 397 23.50 -8.35 4.06
CA ALA A 397 24.88 -8.42 4.52
C ALA A 397 25.86 -8.46 3.33
N CYS A 398 25.56 -9.25 2.29
CA CYS A 398 26.35 -9.32 1.06
C CYS A 398 26.44 -7.98 0.33
N PHE A 399 25.34 -7.23 0.24
CA PHE A 399 25.37 -5.91 -0.37
C PHE A 399 26.13 -4.91 0.52
N MET A 400 25.87 -4.90 1.82
CA MET A 400 26.53 -4.01 2.80
C MET A 400 28.04 -4.23 2.90
N SER A 401 28.51 -5.48 2.74
CA SER A 401 29.94 -5.80 2.68
C SER A 401 30.61 -5.38 1.37
N GLY A 402 29.82 -4.89 0.40
CA GLY A 402 30.30 -4.40 -0.88
C GLY A 402 30.55 -5.48 -1.93
N ASN A 403 30.12 -6.73 -1.66
CA ASN A 403 30.36 -7.88 -2.54
C ASN A 403 29.39 -7.93 -3.73
N ALA A 404 28.28 -7.19 -3.73
CA ALA A 404 27.35 -7.14 -4.86
C ALA A 404 27.25 -5.72 -5.45
N ALA A 405 27.23 -5.62 -6.78
CA ALA A 405 27.12 -4.34 -7.48
C ALA A 405 25.68 -3.82 -7.51
N MET A 406 24.70 -4.72 -7.48
CA MET A 406 23.29 -4.42 -7.31
C MET A 406 22.66 -5.34 -6.26
N SER A 407 21.54 -4.94 -5.68
CA SER A 407 20.75 -5.82 -4.80
C SER A 407 19.28 -5.45 -4.83
N TYR A 408 18.41 -6.46 -4.84
CA TYR A 408 17.00 -6.24 -4.49
C TYR A 408 16.88 -6.09 -2.98
N ALA A 409 16.18 -5.05 -2.54
CA ALA A 409 16.01 -4.76 -1.12
C ALA A 409 14.71 -3.96 -0.86
N TRP A 410 14.14 -4.17 0.33
CA TRP A 410 13.07 -3.34 0.85
C TRP A 410 13.59 -1.98 1.32
N THR A 411 12.88 -0.90 1.01
CA THR A 411 13.27 0.48 1.36
C THR A 411 13.53 0.72 2.83
N MET A 412 12.90 -0.05 3.74
CA MET A 412 13.20 0.06 5.16
C MET A 412 14.66 -0.32 5.50
N ARG A 413 15.43 -0.96 4.60
CA ARG A 413 16.88 -1.22 4.80
C ARG A 413 17.76 -0.02 4.45
N ALA A 414 17.23 1.01 3.79
CA ALA A 414 18.04 2.14 3.29
C ALA A 414 18.89 2.80 4.38
N ALA A 415 18.36 2.95 5.60
CA ALA A 415 19.12 3.52 6.70
C ALA A 415 20.31 2.65 7.13
N ARG A 416 20.19 1.31 7.05
CA ARG A 416 21.33 0.41 7.31
C ARG A 416 22.40 0.61 6.25
N LEU A 417 22.00 0.75 4.99
CA LEU A 417 22.92 1.01 3.88
C LEU A 417 23.66 2.34 4.03
N GLU A 418 22.98 3.41 4.44
CA GLU A 418 23.50 4.78 4.47
C GLU A 418 24.14 5.23 5.79
N HIS A 419 23.76 4.63 6.92
CA HIS A 419 24.11 5.15 8.23
C HIS A 419 24.92 4.19 9.09
N GLU A 420 24.71 2.87 9.00
CA GLU A 420 25.48 1.90 9.79
C GLU A 420 26.98 2.03 9.52
N LEU A 421 27.77 1.99 10.60
CA LEU A 421 29.22 2.11 10.54
C LEU A 421 29.87 0.92 9.82
N SER A 422 29.24 -0.26 9.90
CA SER A 422 29.69 -1.49 9.25
C SER A 422 29.41 -1.51 7.74
N SER A 423 28.57 -0.61 7.22
CA SER A 423 28.21 -0.57 5.79
C SER A 423 29.38 -0.03 4.95
N LYS A 424 30.00 -0.89 4.14
CA LYS A 424 31.05 -0.49 3.20
C LYS A 424 30.50 0.25 1.98
N VAL A 425 29.18 0.22 1.78
CA VAL A 425 28.48 0.88 0.65
C VAL A 425 27.85 2.21 1.03
N LYS A 426 28.03 2.65 2.28
CA LYS A 426 27.54 3.92 2.82
C LYS A 426 27.81 5.10 1.89
N ARG A 427 26.76 5.87 1.58
CA ARG A 427 26.76 7.03 0.66
C ARG A 427 27.17 6.71 -0.77
N ARG A 428 27.21 5.43 -1.16
CA ARG A 428 27.54 4.96 -2.52
C ARG A 428 26.41 4.17 -3.15
N VAL A 429 25.21 4.20 -2.56
CA VAL A 429 24.03 3.52 -3.08
C VAL A 429 23.21 4.50 -3.92
N ALA A 430 22.73 4.02 -5.06
CA ALA A 430 21.64 4.59 -5.82
C ALA A 430 20.38 3.73 -5.62
N TYR A 431 19.24 4.38 -5.42
CA TYR A 431 17.94 3.74 -5.30
C TYR A 431 17.22 3.86 -6.64
N LEU A 432 16.78 2.73 -7.19
CA LEU A 432 16.19 2.61 -8.51
C LEU A 432 14.81 1.95 -8.39
N PRO A 433 13.84 2.33 -9.24
CA PRO A 433 12.59 1.58 -9.33
C PRO A 433 12.89 0.12 -9.72
N PRO A 434 11.99 -0.82 -9.40
CA PRO A 434 12.15 -2.19 -9.86
C PRO A 434 12.22 -2.22 -11.39
N PRO A 435 13.24 -2.88 -11.98
CA PRO A 435 13.28 -3.12 -13.41
C PRO A 435 12.06 -3.94 -13.83
N VAL A 436 11.55 -3.66 -15.03
CA VAL A 436 10.34 -4.30 -15.54
C VAL A 436 10.59 -5.11 -16.81
N LEU A 437 9.62 -5.97 -17.15
CA LEU A 437 9.60 -6.57 -18.48
C LEU A 437 9.50 -5.46 -19.54
N LYS A 438 10.28 -5.58 -20.62
CA LYS A 438 10.34 -4.57 -21.69
C LYS A 438 8.93 -4.24 -22.21
N GLY A 439 8.61 -2.95 -22.28
CA GLY A 439 7.30 -2.46 -22.73
C GLY A 439 6.22 -2.43 -21.64
N ARG A 440 6.53 -2.78 -20.39
CA ARG A 440 5.64 -2.62 -19.24
C ARG A 440 5.94 -1.34 -18.46
N GLN A 441 4.98 -0.93 -17.63
CA GLN A 441 5.14 0.19 -16.71
C GLN A 441 5.73 -0.28 -15.38
N VAL A 442 6.53 0.59 -14.74
CA VAL A 442 7.07 0.38 -13.40
C VAL A 442 5.94 0.08 -12.43
N THR A 443 6.07 -1.05 -11.73
CA THR A 443 5.07 -1.48 -10.75
C THR A 443 5.80 -2.11 -9.57
N ALA A 444 5.80 -1.43 -8.43
CA ALA A 444 6.57 -1.76 -7.25
C ALA A 444 5.66 -2.24 -6.11
N PRO A 445 5.79 -3.51 -5.70
CA PRO A 445 5.08 -4.04 -4.55
C PRO A 445 5.35 -3.27 -3.27
N VAL A 446 4.27 -2.89 -2.62
CA VAL A 446 4.25 -2.33 -1.28
C VAL A 446 4.08 -3.47 -0.27
N GLY A 447 4.81 -3.39 0.81
CA GLY A 447 4.68 -4.20 2.01
C GLY A 447 4.61 -3.38 3.26
N GLY A 448 4.65 -4.08 4.38
CA GLY A 448 4.55 -3.48 5.70
C GLY A 448 3.71 -4.34 6.62
N PHE A 449 3.46 -3.78 7.79
CA PHE A 449 2.73 -4.47 8.84
C PHE A 449 1.57 -3.61 9.33
N LEU A 450 0.55 -4.31 9.80
CA LEU A 450 -0.62 -3.79 10.46
C LEU A 450 -0.52 -4.11 11.95
N LEU A 451 -0.87 -3.15 12.80
CA LEU A 451 -1.14 -3.45 14.21
C LEU A 451 -2.61 -3.87 14.32
N THR A 452 -2.85 -5.09 14.80
CA THR A 452 -4.18 -5.67 14.99
C THR A 452 -4.44 -5.99 16.45
N ILE A 453 -5.71 -6.12 16.81
CA ILE A 453 -6.17 -6.45 18.16
C ILE A 453 -6.84 -7.84 18.12
N PRO A 454 -6.48 -8.80 18.99
CA PRO A 454 -7.17 -10.09 19.06
C PRO A 454 -8.66 -9.94 19.40
N THR A 455 -9.52 -10.79 18.83
CA THR A 455 -10.99 -10.74 19.06
C THR A 455 -11.39 -10.93 20.52
N TYR A 456 -10.60 -11.70 21.29
CA TYR A 456 -10.91 -11.98 22.70
C TYR A 456 -10.66 -10.78 23.64
N VAL A 457 -10.05 -9.70 23.15
CA VAL A 457 -9.84 -8.48 23.94
C VAL A 457 -11.19 -7.82 24.24
N ALA A 458 -11.44 -7.54 25.52
CA ALA A 458 -12.68 -6.92 25.97
C ALA A 458 -12.93 -5.54 25.30
N PRO A 459 -14.18 -5.18 24.94
CA PRO A 459 -14.50 -3.94 24.23
C PRO A 459 -13.97 -2.67 24.90
N GLU A 460 -13.99 -2.61 26.24
CA GLU A 460 -13.52 -1.45 27.00
C GLU A 460 -12.01 -1.24 26.81
N ARG A 461 -11.25 -2.33 26.84
CA ARG A 461 -9.79 -2.35 26.64
C ARG A 461 -9.40 -2.13 25.19
N LYS A 462 -10.23 -2.57 24.24
CA LYS A 462 -10.02 -2.36 22.79
C LYS A 462 -9.85 -0.88 22.44
N ARG A 463 -10.65 0.02 23.04
CA ARG A 463 -10.53 1.47 22.82
C ARG A 463 -9.21 2.03 23.34
N GLU A 464 -8.75 1.58 24.51
CA GLU A 464 -7.47 1.99 25.08
C GLU A 464 -6.29 1.53 24.21
N ILE A 465 -6.34 0.29 23.74
CA ILE A 465 -5.35 -0.26 22.80
C ILE A 465 -5.36 0.50 21.48
N LEU A 466 -6.54 0.84 20.93
CA LEU A 466 -6.61 1.61 19.70
C LEU A 466 -6.05 3.03 19.87
N ASN A 467 -6.27 3.68 21.01
CA ASN A 467 -5.65 4.97 21.31
C ASN A 467 -4.12 4.86 21.41
N ALA A 468 -3.60 3.76 21.96
CA ALA A 468 -2.17 3.45 21.95
C ALA A 468 -1.63 3.34 20.52
N ILE A 469 -2.31 2.54 19.68
CA ILE A 469 -1.98 2.35 18.26
C ILE A 469 -2.05 3.69 17.52
N ALA A 470 -3.06 4.53 17.82
CA ALA A 470 -3.23 5.85 17.22
C ALA A 470 -2.04 6.78 17.50
N TRP A 471 -1.58 6.79 18.75
CA TRP A 471 -0.39 7.53 19.16
C TRP A 471 0.86 6.96 18.47
N MET A 472 1.02 5.63 18.45
CA MET A 472 2.18 4.98 17.80
C MET A 472 2.25 5.32 16.31
N ALA A 473 1.07 5.38 15.68
CA ALA A 473 0.90 5.71 14.29
C ALA A 473 0.73 7.22 14.07
N SER A 474 0.97 8.11 15.05
CA SER A 474 0.78 9.56 14.87
C SER A 474 1.85 10.16 13.95
N PRO A 475 1.58 11.31 13.30
CA PRO A 475 2.59 12.00 12.49
C PRO A 475 3.88 12.32 13.28
N GLU A 476 3.74 12.75 14.53
CA GLU A 476 4.85 13.13 15.43
C GLU A 476 5.70 11.91 15.76
N ALA A 477 5.03 10.80 16.14
CA ALA A 477 5.69 9.54 16.41
C ALA A 477 6.44 9.09 15.15
N MET A 478 5.75 8.91 14.02
CA MET A 478 6.36 8.45 12.77
C MET A 478 7.51 9.34 12.29
N LYS A 479 7.41 10.67 12.43
CA LYS A 479 8.52 11.58 12.12
C LYS A 479 9.74 11.34 13.00
N ALA A 480 9.55 11.11 14.30
CA ALA A 480 10.64 10.74 15.19
C ALA A 480 11.33 9.45 14.73
N HIS A 481 10.60 8.51 14.12
CA HIS A 481 11.18 7.28 13.57
C HIS A 481 12.01 7.58 12.33
N VAL A 482 11.48 8.39 11.42
CA VAL A 482 12.20 8.81 10.20
C VAL A 482 13.54 9.44 10.53
N ARG A 483 13.58 10.34 11.51
CA ARG A 483 14.81 10.98 12.01
C ARG A 483 15.81 10.00 12.63
N ASN A 484 15.33 8.93 13.25
CA ASN A 484 16.15 7.91 13.88
C ASN A 484 16.54 6.76 12.94
N GLY A 485 16.48 6.98 11.62
CA GLY A 485 16.94 6.02 10.62
C GLY A 485 15.85 5.09 10.08
N PHE A 486 14.59 5.54 10.00
CA PHE A 486 13.49 4.74 9.41
C PHE A 486 12.74 5.53 8.36
N PRO A 487 13.28 5.63 7.14
CA PRO A 487 12.86 6.64 6.17
C PRO A 487 11.61 6.22 5.38
N VAL A 488 10.69 5.49 6.02
CA VAL A 488 9.44 5.05 5.42
C VAL A 488 8.28 5.30 6.39
N ALA A 489 7.20 5.87 5.86
CA ALA A 489 5.98 6.12 6.58
C ALA A 489 4.78 5.95 5.64
N PRO A 490 3.65 5.41 6.12
CA PRO A 490 2.45 5.23 5.31
C PRO A 490 1.62 6.52 5.19
N ARG A 491 2.05 7.62 5.85
CA ARG A 491 1.34 8.89 5.93
C ARG A 491 1.85 9.94 4.95
N PHE A 492 0.92 10.64 4.31
CA PHE A 492 1.22 11.78 3.45
C PHE A 492 1.86 12.94 4.22
N SER A 493 1.35 13.27 5.42
CA SER A 493 1.93 14.33 6.27
C SER A 493 3.42 14.11 6.56
N VAL A 494 3.80 12.89 6.92
CA VAL A 494 5.19 12.54 7.25
C VAL A 494 6.08 12.56 6.00
N CYS A 495 5.59 12.07 4.86
CA CYS A 495 6.33 12.11 3.61
C CYS A 495 6.51 13.54 3.06
N ALA A 496 5.58 14.46 3.36
CA ALA A 496 5.64 15.86 2.95
C ALA A 496 6.45 16.75 3.92
N ASP A 497 6.81 16.25 5.10
CA ASP A 497 7.57 17.00 6.11
C ASP A 497 9.00 17.31 5.61
N PRO A 498 9.45 18.59 5.59
CA PRO A 498 10.79 18.95 5.10
C PRO A 498 11.93 18.28 5.84
N GLU A 499 11.78 18.01 7.14
CA GLU A 499 12.83 17.38 7.95
C GLU A 499 12.89 15.87 7.68
N ALA A 500 11.74 15.25 7.41
CA ALA A 500 11.67 13.87 6.92
C ALA A 500 12.31 13.74 5.53
N LEU A 501 11.97 14.64 4.59
CA LEU A 501 12.58 14.66 3.24
C LEU A 501 14.10 14.89 3.29
N ALA A 502 14.58 15.76 4.18
CA ALA A 502 16.00 16.01 4.36
C ALA A 502 16.75 14.85 5.02
N SER A 503 16.05 13.98 5.76
CA SER A 503 16.68 12.90 6.53
C SER A 503 17.22 11.76 5.65
N SER A 504 16.58 11.46 4.52
CA SER A 504 16.98 10.35 3.66
C SER A 504 16.50 10.49 2.22
N PRO A 505 17.38 10.26 1.21
CA PRO A 505 16.99 10.29 -0.20
C PRO A 505 15.86 9.33 -0.58
N ILE A 506 15.66 8.28 0.21
CA ILE A 506 14.63 7.27 -0.07
C ILE A 506 13.20 7.80 0.17
N VAL A 507 13.01 8.76 1.09
CA VAL A 507 11.69 9.37 1.35
C VAL A 507 11.20 10.05 0.07
N SER A 508 12.02 10.94 -0.50
CA SER A 508 11.68 11.63 -1.75
C SER A 508 11.60 10.68 -2.94
N PHE A 509 12.35 9.59 -2.93
CA PHE A 509 12.29 8.57 -3.97
C PHE A 509 10.94 7.84 -3.97
N ILE A 510 10.46 7.40 -2.80
CA ILE A 510 9.15 6.75 -2.67
C ILE A 510 8.00 7.71 -2.90
N ASP A 511 8.09 8.96 -2.43
CA ASP A 511 7.08 9.99 -2.73
C ASP A 511 6.90 10.18 -4.24
N ARG A 512 7.99 10.23 -5.02
CA ARG A 512 7.92 10.30 -6.48
C ARG A 512 7.28 9.05 -7.11
N MET A 513 7.58 7.85 -6.61
CA MET A 513 6.94 6.62 -7.11
C MET A 513 5.44 6.61 -6.81
N ALA A 514 5.04 7.04 -5.61
CA ALA A 514 3.64 7.15 -5.23
C ALA A 514 2.88 8.13 -6.15
N ARG A 515 3.43 9.32 -6.38
CA ARG A 515 2.85 10.33 -7.29
C ARG A 515 2.69 9.86 -8.74
N ARG A 516 3.55 8.95 -9.18
CA ARG A 516 3.50 8.36 -10.53
C ARG A 516 2.61 7.12 -10.63
N ASN A 517 1.93 6.76 -9.54
CA ASN A 517 1.13 5.54 -9.44
C ASN A 517 1.95 4.27 -9.75
N GLU A 518 3.23 4.27 -9.36
CA GLU A 518 4.16 3.14 -9.57
C GLU A 518 4.09 2.13 -8.42
N LEU A 519 3.31 2.39 -7.37
CA LEU A 519 3.19 1.53 -6.18
C LEU A 519 1.96 0.62 -6.29
N ASN A 520 2.07 -0.64 -5.85
CA ASN A 520 0.93 -1.56 -5.83
C ASN A 520 0.81 -2.36 -4.54
N THR A 521 -0.42 -2.72 -4.18
CA THR A 521 -0.72 -3.67 -3.08
C THR A 521 -1.39 -4.96 -3.59
N TRP A 522 -1.87 -4.98 -4.83
CA TRP A 522 -2.54 -6.15 -5.42
C TRP A 522 -1.60 -7.33 -5.67
N SER A 523 -0.29 -7.13 -5.72
CA SER A 523 0.67 -8.24 -5.94
C SER A 523 0.68 -9.26 -4.82
N ARG A 524 0.29 -8.85 -3.61
CA ARG A 524 0.21 -9.70 -2.41
C ARG A 524 -1.13 -9.47 -1.73
N PRO A 525 -2.22 -9.99 -2.34
CA PRO A 525 -3.56 -9.70 -1.87
C PRO A 525 -3.80 -10.35 -0.51
N PRO A 526 -4.49 -9.69 0.45
CA PRO A 526 -4.75 -10.27 1.74
C PRO A 526 -5.94 -11.23 1.68
N VAL A 527 -5.85 -12.27 0.84
CA VAL A 527 -6.85 -13.34 0.75
C VAL A 527 -6.51 -14.46 1.73
N PRO A 528 -7.50 -15.22 2.24
CA PRO A 528 -7.25 -16.24 3.24
C PRO A 528 -6.32 -17.38 2.80
N GLU A 529 -6.22 -17.61 1.49
CA GLU A 529 -5.39 -18.64 0.86
C GLU A 529 -3.96 -18.17 0.55
N TYR A 530 -3.65 -16.88 0.79
CA TYR A 530 -2.37 -16.26 0.41
C TYR A 530 -1.15 -17.08 0.89
N VAL A 531 -1.12 -17.45 2.17
CA VAL A 531 0.02 -18.14 2.79
C VAL A 531 0.25 -19.52 2.16
N GLU A 532 -0.82 -20.20 1.78
CA GLU A 532 -0.70 -21.51 1.17
C GLU A 532 -0.28 -21.41 -0.30
N ILE A 533 -0.77 -20.40 -1.04
CA ILE A 533 -0.27 -20.06 -2.38
C ILE A 533 1.23 -19.74 -2.32
N GLU A 534 1.65 -18.91 -1.36
CA GLU A 534 3.05 -18.56 -1.13
C GLU A 534 3.90 -19.80 -0.84
N ARG A 535 3.44 -20.70 0.04
CA ARG A 535 4.14 -21.95 0.36
C ARG A 535 4.32 -22.83 -0.88
N ILE A 536 3.28 -22.97 -1.70
CA ILE A 536 3.31 -23.73 -2.95
C ILE A 536 4.31 -23.11 -3.94
N LEU A 537 4.26 -21.79 -4.13
CA LEU A 537 5.22 -21.07 -4.96
C LEU A 537 6.65 -21.27 -4.44
N GLY A 538 6.87 -21.22 -3.13
CA GLY A 538 8.17 -21.42 -2.51
C GLY A 538 8.80 -22.79 -2.80
N VAL A 539 7.98 -23.82 -3.03
CA VAL A 539 8.45 -25.15 -3.44
C VAL A 539 8.72 -25.20 -4.95
N GLU A 540 7.73 -24.79 -5.74
CA GLU A 540 7.73 -24.96 -7.19
C GLU A 540 8.73 -24.04 -7.89
N ILE A 541 8.82 -22.78 -7.46
CA ILE A 541 9.80 -21.82 -7.98
C ILE A 541 11.21 -22.25 -7.59
N TYR A 542 11.44 -22.69 -6.36
CA TYR A 542 12.76 -23.20 -5.94
C TYR A 542 13.21 -24.36 -6.81
N ALA A 543 12.33 -25.33 -7.06
CA ALA A 543 12.63 -26.47 -7.92
C ALA A 543 13.00 -26.05 -9.35
N ALA A 544 12.34 -25.01 -9.89
CA ALA A 544 12.62 -24.51 -11.24
C ALA A 544 13.90 -23.69 -11.37
N VAL A 545 14.24 -22.93 -10.33
CA VAL A 545 15.43 -22.07 -10.30
C VAL A 545 16.68 -22.88 -9.99
N PHE A 546 16.62 -23.80 -9.03
CA PHE A 546 17.81 -24.45 -8.47
C PHE A 546 17.87 -25.98 -8.66
N GLU A 547 16.74 -26.67 -8.85
CA GLU A 547 16.69 -28.14 -8.90
C GLU A 547 16.44 -28.70 -10.32
N GLY A 548 16.44 -27.83 -11.34
CA GLY A 548 16.35 -28.24 -12.75
C GLY A 548 14.93 -28.54 -13.25
N LYS A 549 13.87 -28.25 -12.49
CA LYS A 549 12.49 -28.36 -12.97
C LYS A 549 12.24 -27.39 -14.13
N ALA A 550 11.56 -27.84 -15.18
CA ALA A 550 11.26 -26.98 -16.32
C ALA A 550 10.32 -25.81 -15.90
N PRO A 551 10.62 -24.54 -16.25
CA PRO A 551 9.85 -23.36 -15.81
C PRO A 551 8.34 -23.47 -16.04
N LYS A 552 7.92 -23.78 -17.28
CA LYS A 552 6.49 -23.97 -17.61
C LYS A 552 5.82 -25.07 -16.78
N ARG A 553 6.55 -26.13 -16.46
CA ARG A 553 6.02 -27.23 -15.65
C ARG A 553 5.85 -26.82 -14.19
N ALA A 554 6.81 -26.10 -13.62
CA ALA A 554 6.73 -25.59 -12.26
C ALA A 554 5.56 -24.61 -12.08
N LEU A 555 5.36 -23.68 -13.02
CA LEU A 555 4.22 -22.76 -12.98
C LEU A 555 2.87 -23.49 -13.08
N ALA A 556 2.76 -24.47 -13.98
CA ALA A 556 1.55 -25.29 -14.12
C ALA A 556 1.27 -26.13 -12.86
N ASP A 557 2.30 -26.73 -12.26
CA ASP A 557 2.17 -27.52 -11.04
C ASP A 557 1.80 -26.64 -9.83
N ALA A 558 2.38 -25.44 -9.73
CA ALA A 558 2.05 -24.44 -8.72
C ALA A 558 0.59 -24.01 -8.81
N GLU A 559 0.13 -23.65 -10.01
CA GLU A 559 -1.25 -23.22 -10.24
C GLU A 559 -2.25 -24.35 -9.95
N ALA A 560 -1.95 -25.57 -10.39
CA ALA A 560 -2.79 -26.74 -10.12
C ALA A 560 -2.84 -27.08 -8.62
N ALA A 561 -1.72 -26.97 -7.90
CA ALA A 561 -1.67 -27.19 -6.45
C ALA A 561 -2.45 -26.12 -5.69
N ALA A 562 -2.31 -24.85 -6.06
CA ALA A 562 -3.04 -23.75 -5.45
C ALA A 562 -4.55 -23.91 -5.68
N TYR A 563 -5.00 -24.27 -6.88
CA TYR A 563 -6.42 -24.56 -7.13
C TYR A 563 -6.96 -25.72 -6.28
N ARG A 564 -6.17 -26.79 -6.08
CA ARG A 564 -6.58 -27.89 -5.20
C ARG A 564 -6.77 -27.43 -3.75
N CYS A 565 -5.87 -26.59 -3.24
CA CYS A 565 -6.00 -26.02 -1.90
C CYS A 565 -7.27 -25.16 -1.78
N ILE A 566 -7.48 -24.24 -2.73
CA ILE A 566 -8.63 -23.32 -2.72
C ILE A 566 -9.94 -24.11 -2.71
N ARG A 567 -10.07 -25.14 -3.57
CA ARG A 567 -11.27 -26.01 -3.61
C ARG A 567 -11.50 -26.79 -2.33
N ALA A 568 -10.43 -27.32 -1.73
CA ALA A 568 -10.52 -28.05 -0.47
C ALA A 568 -11.06 -27.18 0.67
N ARG A 569 -10.73 -25.89 0.69
CA ARG A 569 -11.23 -24.93 1.67
C ARG A 569 -12.67 -24.50 1.42
N THR A 570 -13.05 -24.26 0.16
CA THR A 570 -14.39 -23.75 -0.18
C THR A 570 -15.47 -24.83 -0.24
N GLY A 571 -15.11 -26.11 -0.15
CA GLY A 571 -16.06 -27.24 -0.19
C GLY A 571 -16.68 -27.46 -1.57
N ALA A 572 -16.17 -26.83 -2.62
CA ALA A 572 -16.58 -27.04 -4.00
C ALA A 572 -15.92 -28.32 -4.55
N LEU A 573 -16.68 -29.42 -4.57
CA LEU A 573 -16.34 -30.68 -5.24
C LEU A 573 -16.30 -30.52 -6.77
#